data_AF-A0A935FRM8-F1
#
_entry.id   AF-A0A935FRM8-F1
#
_cell.length_a   1.000
_cell.length_b   1.000
_cell.length_c   1.000
_cell.angle_alpha   90.00
_cell.angle_beta   90.00
_cell.angle_gamma   90.00
#
_symmetry.space_group_name_H-M   'P 1'
#
loop_
_entity.id
_entity.type
_entity.pdbx_description
1 polymer ?
#
loop_
_entity_poly.entity_id
_entity_poly.type
_entity_poly.pdbx_seq_one_letter_code
_entity_poly.pdbx_strand_id
1 'polypeptide(L)'
;MIVGASDYSSYTGRAYIYFGGVAMDNTADVTMTGEQIGDSFGISVSSAGDVNGDGYSDVIVGDGRYFTSGRAYIYFGGVSMNNIADVTMTGEALGDFFGISVSSAGDVNGDGYSDVIVGASRYFPSGRAYIYFGGVAMNNTADVIMTGEALGDDFGNSVSSAGDVNGDGYSDVIVGDGRYFTSGRAYIYFGGVSMNNIADVTMTGETTNNYFGSSVSSAGDVNGDGYSDVIVGASAALITSDTGRAYIYFGGH
;
A
#
# COMPACT_ATOMS: atom_id res chain seq x y z
N MET A 1 -1.60 -1.35 16.82
CA MET A 1 -0.87 -2.32 15.97
C MET A 1 -1.89 -3.15 15.21
N ILE A 2 -1.62 -3.46 13.94
CA ILE A 2 -2.49 -4.27 13.09
C ILE A 2 -1.68 -5.46 12.59
N VAL A 3 -2.23 -6.67 12.65
CA VAL A 3 -1.54 -7.91 12.26
C VAL A 3 -2.44 -8.73 11.34
N GLY A 4 -1.95 -9.07 10.16
CA GLY A 4 -2.62 -9.96 9.21
C GLY A 4 -2.23 -11.43 9.39
N ALA A 5 -3.16 -12.33 9.06
CA ALA A 5 -2.98 -13.78 9.09
C ALA A 5 -3.77 -14.42 7.93
N SER A 6 -3.31 -14.20 6.69
CA SER A 6 -3.97 -14.61 5.44
C SER A 6 -4.22 -16.11 5.30
N ASP A 7 -3.37 -16.96 5.88
CA ASP A 7 -3.50 -18.41 5.76
C ASP A 7 -4.47 -19.04 6.78
N TYR A 8 -5.09 -18.23 7.65
CA TYR A 8 -6.00 -18.71 8.69
C TYR A 8 -7.21 -19.46 8.09
N SER A 9 -7.58 -20.60 8.70
CA SER A 9 -8.79 -21.39 8.38
C SER A 9 -8.96 -21.65 6.88
N SER A 10 -8.06 -22.45 6.30
CA SER A 10 -8.08 -22.79 4.87
C SER A 10 -8.04 -21.54 3.97
N TYR A 11 -7.17 -20.59 4.30
CA TYR A 11 -7.05 -19.32 3.57
C TYR A 11 -8.33 -18.48 3.60
N THR A 12 -9.13 -18.56 4.66
CA THR A 12 -10.17 -17.54 4.86
C THR A 12 -9.53 -16.21 5.25
N GLY A 13 -8.43 -16.25 6.00
CA GLY A 13 -7.69 -15.07 6.40
C GLY A 13 -8.28 -14.34 7.61
N ARG A 14 -7.44 -13.59 8.31
CA ARG A 14 -7.79 -12.77 9.48
C ARG A 14 -6.93 -11.51 9.58
N ALA A 15 -7.47 -10.51 10.26
CA ALA A 15 -6.73 -9.35 10.74
C ALA A 15 -7.07 -9.11 12.22
N TYR A 16 -6.06 -8.72 12.98
CA TYR A 16 -6.14 -8.43 14.41
C TYR A 16 -5.70 -7.00 14.67
N ILE A 17 -6.46 -6.27 15.47
CA ILE A 17 -6.08 -4.96 15.99
C ILE A 17 -5.78 -5.09 17.46
N TYR A 18 -4.65 -4.49 17.86
CA TYR A 18 -4.24 -4.31 19.24
C TYR A 18 -4.14 -2.81 19.49
N PHE A 19 -5.02 -2.29 20.34
CA PHE A 19 -5.00 -0.90 20.77
C PHE A 19 -3.78 -0.63 21.64
N GLY A 20 -3.23 0.57 21.49
CA GLY A 20 -2.17 1.04 22.37
C GLY A 20 -2.72 1.39 23.75
N GLY A 21 -1.85 1.36 24.76
CA GLY A 21 -2.17 1.77 26.12
C GLY A 21 -0.90 1.98 26.94
N VAL A 22 -1.04 2.34 28.22
CA VAL A 22 0.09 2.48 29.15
C VAL A 22 0.90 1.18 29.24
N ALA A 23 0.23 0.04 29.07
CA ALA A 23 0.85 -1.24 28.81
C ALA A 23 0.16 -1.87 27.59
N MET A 24 0.97 -2.47 26.71
CA MET A 24 0.47 -3.28 25.59
C MET A 24 0.30 -4.73 26.08
N ASP A 25 -0.82 -5.35 25.74
CA ASP A 25 -1.01 -6.79 25.93
C ASP A 25 -1.06 -7.55 24.60
N ASN A 26 -1.25 -8.86 24.66
CA ASN A 26 -1.29 -9.75 23.50
C ASN A 26 -2.70 -10.25 23.17
N THR A 27 -3.74 -9.62 23.70
CA THR A 27 -5.13 -9.92 23.38
C THR A 27 -5.59 -8.96 22.31
N ALA A 28 -6.10 -9.49 21.18
CA ALA A 28 -6.63 -8.63 20.14
C ALA A 28 -7.93 -7.97 20.61
N ASP A 29 -8.01 -6.64 20.46
CA ASP A 29 -9.20 -5.85 20.78
C ASP A 29 -10.29 -6.02 19.71
N VAL A 30 -9.87 -6.04 18.44
CA VAL A 30 -10.75 -6.29 17.30
C VAL A 30 -10.18 -7.44 16.48
N THR A 31 -11.05 -8.39 16.13
CA THR A 31 -10.72 -9.50 15.23
C THR A 31 -11.67 -9.47 14.03
N MET A 32 -11.09 -9.38 12.83
CA MET A 32 -11.77 -9.45 11.55
C MET A 32 -11.42 -10.77 10.88
N THR A 33 -12.38 -11.38 10.18
CA THR A 33 -12.18 -12.64 9.44
C THR A 33 -12.64 -12.43 8.01
N GLY A 34 -11.90 -12.98 7.05
CA GLY A 34 -12.30 -12.94 5.65
C GLY A 34 -13.61 -13.68 5.40
N GLU A 35 -14.18 -13.46 4.22
CA GLU A 35 -15.54 -13.87 3.92
C GLU A 35 -15.63 -15.35 3.51
N GLN A 36 -14.61 -15.87 2.81
CA GLN A 36 -14.66 -17.20 2.20
C GLN A 36 -13.35 -17.98 2.24
N ILE A 37 -13.46 -19.30 2.15
CA ILE A 37 -12.31 -20.21 2.03
C ILE A 37 -11.59 -19.95 0.70
N GLY A 38 -10.26 -19.83 0.75
CA GLY A 38 -9.43 -19.60 -0.45
C GLY A 38 -9.12 -18.14 -0.75
N ASP A 39 -9.68 -17.22 0.04
CA ASP A 39 -9.31 -15.82 0.08
C ASP A 39 -7.86 -15.64 0.62
N SER A 40 -7.47 -14.41 0.88
CA SER A 40 -6.23 -14.09 1.58
C SER A 40 -6.41 -12.84 2.44
N PHE A 41 -7.55 -12.71 3.10
CA PHE A 41 -7.85 -11.56 3.95
C PHE A 41 -6.75 -11.36 5.02
N GLY A 42 -6.22 -10.15 5.10
CA GLY A 42 -5.07 -9.85 5.95
C GLY A 42 -3.73 -10.25 5.33
N ILE A 43 -3.63 -10.40 4.00
CA ILE A 43 -2.35 -10.57 3.31
C ILE A 43 -1.48 -9.31 3.39
N SER A 44 -2.13 -8.16 3.45
CA SER A 44 -1.52 -6.86 3.69
C SER A 44 -2.44 -6.06 4.60
N VAL A 45 -1.86 -5.34 5.55
CA VAL A 45 -2.58 -4.50 6.52
C VAL A 45 -1.80 -3.22 6.76
N SER A 46 -2.51 -2.11 6.95
CA SER A 46 -1.89 -0.85 7.34
C SER A 46 -2.89 0.04 8.09
N SER A 47 -2.36 1.07 8.76
CA SER A 47 -3.20 2.22 9.09
C SER A 47 -3.65 2.86 7.78
N ALA A 48 -4.91 3.27 7.69
CA ALA A 48 -5.39 4.06 6.57
C ALA A 48 -5.18 5.57 6.81
N GLY A 49 -4.82 5.97 8.05
CA GLY A 49 -4.93 7.36 8.49
C GLY A 49 -6.37 7.69 8.89
N ASP A 50 -6.69 8.96 9.12
CA ASP A 50 -8.08 9.39 9.39
C ASP A 50 -8.77 9.71 8.06
N VAL A 51 -9.37 8.69 7.44
CA VAL A 51 -9.93 8.80 6.08
C VAL A 51 -11.34 9.39 6.11
N ASN A 52 -12.01 9.41 7.26
CA ASN A 52 -13.37 9.96 7.42
C ASN A 52 -13.42 11.30 8.18
N GLY A 53 -12.31 11.75 8.75
CA GLY A 53 -12.13 13.02 9.44
C GLY A 53 -12.74 13.05 10.85
N ASP A 54 -12.88 11.90 11.52
CA ASP A 54 -13.47 11.81 12.85
C ASP A 54 -12.46 11.96 14.00
N GLY A 55 -11.18 12.11 13.66
CA GLY A 55 -10.05 12.26 14.58
C GLY A 55 -9.43 10.94 15.04
N TYR A 56 -9.88 9.80 14.54
CA TYR A 56 -9.29 8.50 14.82
C TYR A 56 -8.62 7.94 13.55
N SER A 57 -7.52 7.22 13.73
CA SER A 57 -6.94 6.48 12.61
C SER A 57 -7.79 5.26 12.29
N ASP A 58 -8.05 5.10 11.00
CA ASP A 58 -8.77 4.00 10.37
C ASP A 58 -7.79 2.90 9.92
N VAL A 59 -8.35 1.78 9.46
CA VAL A 59 -7.58 0.60 9.09
C VAL A 59 -7.92 0.14 7.68
N ILE A 60 -6.90 -0.18 6.90
CA ILE A 60 -7.03 -0.85 5.60
C ILE A 60 -6.52 -2.29 5.67
N VAL A 61 -7.32 -3.22 5.15
CA VAL A 61 -6.98 -4.65 5.05
C VAL A 61 -7.13 -5.12 3.62
N GLY A 62 -6.07 -5.72 3.09
CA GLY A 62 -6.03 -6.33 1.77
C GLY A 62 -6.45 -7.79 1.77
N ASP A 63 -7.07 -8.21 0.68
CA ASP A 63 -7.44 -9.57 0.35
C ASP A 63 -7.18 -9.84 -1.13
N GLY A 64 -5.90 -10.07 -1.46
CA GLY A 64 -5.43 -10.25 -2.84
C GLY A 64 -5.94 -11.50 -3.57
N ARG A 65 -6.70 -12.41 -2.94
CA ARG A 65 -7.16 -13.65 -3.59
C ARG A 65 -8.68 -13.82 -3.58
N TYR A 66 -9.42 -12.88 -2.99
CA TYR A 66 -10.88 -12.90 -2.98
C TYR A 66 -11.48 -13.12 -4.37
N PHE A 67 -12.15 -14.25 -4.57
CA PHE A 67 -12.70 -14.71 -5.86
C PHE A 67 -11.77 -14.44 -7.07
N THR A 68 -10.46 -14.50 -6.86
CA THR A 68 -9.38 -14.14 -7.79
C THR A 68 -9.25 -12.68 -8.22
N SER A 69 -10.29 -11.83 -8.16
CA SER A 69 -10.14 -10.40 -8.47
C SER A 69 -9.46 -9.60 -7.35
N GLY A 70 -9.64 -10.05 -6.11
CA GLY A 70 -9.10 -9.40 -4.92
C GLY A 70 -9.98 -8.25 -4.40
N ARG A 71 -9.77 -7.90 -3.13
CA ARG A 71 -10.48 -6.84 -2.40
C ARG A 71 -9.57 -6.08 -1.45
N ALA A 72 -10.01 -4.87 -1.10
CA ALA A 72 -9.49 -4.12 0.04
C ALA A 72 -10.67 -3.56 0.85
N TYR A 73 -10.50 -3.53 2.17
CA TYR A 73 -11.53 -3.17 3.13
C TYR A 73 -11.03 -2.03 4.01
N ILE A 74 -11.85 -1.00 4.20
CA ILE A 74 -11.64 0.06 5.20
C ILE A 74 -12.54 -0.24 6.39
N TYR A 75 -11.97 -0.10 7.57
CA TYR A 75 -12.66 -0.13 8.85
C TYR A 75 -12.38 1.19 9.55
N PHE A 76 -13.44 1.96 9.82
CA PHE A 76 -13.31 3.20 10.56
C PHE A 76 -12.92 2.92 12.01
N GLY A 77 -11.98 3.71 12.50
CA GLY A 77 -11.56 3.76 13.88
C GLY A 77 -12.65 4.36 14.76
N GLY A 78 -12.26 4.68 15.99
CA GLY A 78 -13.14 5.32 16.96
C GLY A 78 -13.22 4.58 18.29
N VAL A 79 -13.89 5.22 19.25
CA VAL A 79 -14.09 4.72 20.62
C VAL A 79 -14.74 3.33 20.64
N SER A 80 -15.53 3.01 19.61
CA SER A 80 -16.23 1.73 19.48
C SER A 80 -16.02 1.14 18.09
N MET A 81 -14.78 1.16 17.60
CA MET A 81 -14.37 0.44 16.40
C MET A 81 -14.87 -1.01 16.47
N ASN A 82 -15.47 -1.47 15.38
CA ASN A 82 -15.99 -2.83 15.27
C ASN A 82 -15.31 -3.55 14.08
N ASN A 83 -15.78 -4.75 13.74
CA ASN A 83 -15.20 -5.59 12.71
C ASN A 83 -16.04 -5.67 11.42
N ILE A 84 -16.93 -4.71 11.19
CA ILE A 84 -17.74 -4.57 9.98
C ILE A 84 -17.03 -3.54 9.09
N ALA A 85 -16.78 -3.89 7.83
CA ALA A 85 -16.13 -2.98 6.90
C ALA A 85 -17.07 -1.82 6.53
N ASP A 86 -16.55 -0.60 6.55
CA ASP A 86 -17.27 0.62 6.19
C ASP A 86 -17.20 0.88 4.68
N VAL A 87 -16.04 0.62 4.07
CA VAL A 87 -15.84 0.68 2.61
C VAL A 87 -15.25 -0.64 2.12
N THR A 88 -15.81 -1.17 1.05
CA THR A 88 -15.27 -2.36 0.35
C THR A 88 -14.98 -2.01 -1.10
N MET A 89 -13.71 -2.16 -1.48
CA MET A 89 -13.18 -1.98 -2.82
C MET A 89 -12.91 -3.36 -3.44
N THR A 90 -13.25 -3.52 -4.73
CA THR A 90 -13.09 -4.80 -5.44
C THR A 90 -12.27 -4.59 -6.71
N GLY A 91 -11.34 -5.51 -6.98
CA GLY A 91 -10.54 -5.50 -8.21
C GLY A 91 -11.39 -5.62 -9.48
N GLU A 92 -10.85 -5.15 -10.60
CA GLU A 92 -11.59 -5.01 -11.87
C GLU A 92 -11.84 -6.35 -12.57
N ALA A 93 -10.86 -7.25 -12.54
CA ALA A 93 -10.87 -8.50 -13.28
C ALA A 93 -10.31 -9.66 -12.47
N LEU A 94 -10.65 -10.88 -12.90
CA LEU A 94 -10.19 -12.12 -12.28
C LEU A 94 -8.67 -12.27 -12.44
N GLY A 95 -7.98 -12.47 -11.33
CA GLY A 95 -6.55 -12.70 -11.28
C GLY A 95 -5.70 -11.45 -11.04
N ASP A 96 -6.31 -10.28 -10.85
CA ASP A 96 -5.60 -9.00 -10.69
C ASP A 96 -4.79 -8.88 -9.40
N PHE A 97 -5.19 -9.65 -8.38
CA PHE A 97 -4.62 -9.60 -7.04
C PHE A 97 -4.77 -8.22 -6.39
N PHE A 98 -5.92 -7.55 -6.60
CA PHE A 98 -6.23 -6.28 -5.94
C PHE A 98 -6.24 -6.46 -4.41
N GLY A 99 -5.53 -5.60 -3.69
CA GLY A 99 -5.35 -5.74 -2.24
C GLY A 99 -4.17 -6.63 -1.84
N ILE A 100 -3.28 -6.99 -2.77
CA ILE A 100 -2.02 -7.69 -2.45
C ILE A 100 -1.08 -6.84 -1.59
N SER A 101 -1.14 -5.52 -1.77
CA SER A 101 -0.44 -4.53 -0.97
C SER A 101 -1.39 -3.36 -0.71
N VAL A 102 -1.47 -2.89 0.53
CA VAL A 102 -2.27 -1.74 0.93
C VAL A 102 -1.47 -0.83 1.84
N SER A 103 -1.71 0.49 1.78
CA SER A 103 -1.16 1.44 2.73
C SER A 103 -2.00 2.72 2.80
N SER A 104 -1.81 3.52 3.84
CA SER A 104 -2.15 4.95 3.75
C SER A 104 -1.30 5.59 2.65
N ALA A 105 -1.91 6.50 1.90
CA ALA A 105 -1.22 7.37 0.96
C ALA A 105 -0.81 8.71 1.61
N GLY A 106 -1.31 9.00 2.83
CA GLY A 106 -1.29 10.36 3.39
C GLY A 106 -2.42 11.21 2.79
N ASP A 107 -2.40 12.51 3.01
CA ASP A 107 -3.32 13.45 2.35
C ASP A 107 -2.68 13.90 1.02
N VAL A 108 -2.97 13.18 -0.06
CA VAL A 108 -2.33 13.39 -1.37
C VAL A 108 -3.03 14.49 -2.16
N ASN A 109 -4.27 14.85 -1.82
CA ASN A 109 -5.03 15.88 -2.52
C ASN A 109 -5.15 17.21 -1.74
N GLY A 110 -4.72 17.22 -0.48
CA GLY A 110 -4.66 18.37 0.42
C GLY A 110 -6.02 18.80 0.99
N ASP A 111 -6.98 17.88 1.08
CA ASP A 111 -8.33 18.16 1.57
C ASP A 111 -8.51 17.98 3.08
N GLY A 112 -7.45 17.55 3.76
CA GLY A 112 -7.41 17.34 5.21
C GLY A 112 -7.85 15.95 5.66
N TYR A 113 -8.18 15.05 4.74
CA TYR A 113 -8.47 13.65 5.02
C TYR A 113 -7.27 12.79 4.60
N SER A 114 -7.06 11.67 5.30
CA SER A 114 -6.09 10.70 4.81
C SER A 114 -6.66 9.94 3.62
N ASP A 115 -5.80 9.61 2.67
CA ASP A 115 -6.10 8.81 1.49
C ASP A 115 -5.44 7.44 1.60
N VAL A 116 -5.82 6.51 0.73
CA VAL A 116 -5.27 5.15 0.71
C VAL A 116 -4.80 4.74 -0.68
N ILE A 117 -3.79 3.88 -0.71
CA ILE A 117 -3.27 3.26 -1.93
C ILE A 117 -3.39 1.73 -1.86
N VAL A 118 -3.84 1.14 -2.97
CA VAL A 118 -4.04 -0.31 -3.12
C VAL A 118 -3.34 -0.81 -4.38
N GLY A 119 -2.54 -1.87 -4.23
CA GLY A 119 -1.87 -2.54 -5.34
C GLY A 119 -2.67 -3.72 -5.91
N ALA A 120 -2.55 -3.93 -7.22
CA ALA A 120 -3.06 -5.08 -7.97
C ALA A 120 -1.97 -5.55 -8.94
N SER A 121 -0.94 -6.21 -8.41
CA SER A 121 0.29 -6.51 -9.14
C SER A 121 0.14 -7.49 -10.29
N ARG A 122 -1.01 -8.17 -10.41
CA ARG A 122 -1.27 -9.13 -11.49
C ARG A 122 -2.31 -8.65 -12.49
N TYR A 123 -2.74 -7.39 -12.39
CA TYR A 123 -3.59 -6.78 -13.40
C TYR A 123 -2.92 -6.88 -14.78
N PHE A 124 -3.60 -7.44 -15.77
CA PHE A 124 -3.02 -7.62 -17.10
C PHE A 124 -3.04 -6.31 -17.91
N PRO A 125 -1.92 -5.87 -18.53
CA PRO A 125 -0.70 -6.65 -18.78
C PRO A 125 0.47 -6.40 -17.81
N SER A 126 0.40 -5.40 -16.92
CA SER A 126 1.59 -4.81 -16.29
C SER A 126 1.45 -4.46 -14.81
N GLY A 127 0.35 -4.84 -14.16
CA GLY A 127 0.03 -4.44 -12.79
C GLY A 127 -0.58 -3.04 -12.68
N ARG A 128 -1.23 -2.77 -11.56
CA ARG A 128 -1.87 -1.48 -11.23
C ARG A 128 -1.70 -1.08 -9.78
N ALA A 129 -1.79 0.22 -9.52
CA ALA A 129 -2.02 0.80 -8.21
C ALA A 129 -3.15 1.83 -8.28
N TYR A 130 -3.93 1.91 -7.21
CA TYR A 130 -5.16 2.69 -7.12
C TYR A 130 -5.09 3.58 -5.90
N ILE A 131 -5.41 4.86 -6.06
CA ILE A 131 -5.61 5.78 -4.94
C ILE A 131 -7.09 6.04 -4.78
N TYR A 132 -7.54 6.04 -3.53
CA TYR A 132 -8.88 6.40 -3.13
C TYR A 132 -8.76 7.54 -2.13
N PHE A 133 -9.41 8.66 -2.45
CA PHE A 133 -9.44 9.80 -1.56
C PHE A 133 -10.35 9.54 -0.37
N GLY A 134 -9.90 10.02 0.79
CA GLY A 134 -10.72 10.14 1.98
C GLY A 134 -11.83 11.17 1.80
N GLY A 135 -12.55 11.41 2.89
CA GLY A 135 -13.60 12.41 2.97
C GLY A 135 -14.76 11.93 3.83
N VAL A 136 -15.64 12.88 4.18
CA VAL A 136 -16.86 12.64 4.97
C VAL A 136 -17.69 11.47 4.45
N ALA A 137 -17.67 11.24 3.14
CA ALA A 137 -18.31 10.12 2.47
C ALA A 137 -17.33 9.43 1.53
N MET A 138 -16.20 8.96 2.07
CA MET A 138 -15.29 8.07 1.34
C MET A 138 -16.08 6.97 0.65
N ASN A 139 -15.81 6.77 -0.63
CA ASN A 139 -16.48 5.76 -1.45
C ASN A 139 -15.45 4.79 -2.04
N ASN A 140 -15.92 3.82 -2.83
CA ASN A 140 -15.08 2.75 -3.39
C ASN A 140 -14.72 2.95 -4.87
N THR A 141 -14.82 4.17 -5.38
CA THR A 141 -14.38 4.54 -6.73
C THR A 141 -12.97 5.09 -6.65
N ALA A 142 -12.04 4.54 -7.45
CA ALA A 142 -10.67 5.03 -7.46
C ALA A 142 -10.60 6.41 -8.10
N ASP A 143 -9.88 7.33 -7.46
CA ASP A 143 -9.67 8.69 -7.93
C ASP A 143 -8.47 8.78 -8.88
N VAL A 144 -7.42 8.01 -8.61
CA VAL A 144 -6.24 7.90 -9.48
C VAL A 144 -5.93 6.43 -9.74
N ILE A 145 -5.70 6.08 -11.00
CA ILE A 145 -5.31 4.73 -11.43
C ILE A 145 -3.98 4.81 -12.18
N MET A 146 -2.96 4.18 -11.60
CA MET A 146 -1.62 4.05 -12.16
C MET A 146 -1.44 2.64 -12.73
N THR A 147 -0.86 2.53 -13.93
CA THR A 147 -0.64 1.25 -14.63
C THR A 147 0.84 1.08 -14.94
N GLY A 148 1.37 -0.12 -14.71
CA GLY A 148 2.77 -0.45 -15.02
C GLY A 148 3.08 -0.34 -16.51
N GLU A 149 4.36 -0.24 -16.85
CA GLU A 149 4.81 0.18 -18.19
C GLU A 149 5.03 -0.98 -19.16
N ALA A 150 5.42 -2.16 -18.67
CA ALA A 150 5.81 -3.30 -19.49
C ALA A 150 5.04 -4.59 -19.16
N LEU A 151 4.95 -5.47 -20.15
CA LEU A 151 4.20 -6.71 -20.04
C LEU A 151 4.90 -7.68 -19.08
N GLY A 152 4.14 -8.18 -18.10
CA GLY A 152 4.65 -9.12 -17.08
C GLY A 152 5.36 -8.45 -15.91
N ASP A 153 5.26 -7.13 -15.82
CA ASP A 153 5.63 -6.34 -14.64
C ASP A 153 4.76 -6.70 -13.44
N ASP A 154 5.30 -6.52 -12.23
CA ASP A 154 4.60 -6.71 -10.96
C ASP A 154 4.25 -5.33 -10.35
N PHE A 155 3.98 -4.29 -11.17
CA PHE A 155 3.68 -2.93 -10.69
C PHE A 155 2.53 -2.93 -9.68
N GLY A 156 2.77 -2.34 -8.50
CA GLY A 156 1.83 -2.40 -7.39
C GLY A 156 2.03 -3.60 -6.46
N ASN A 157 3.13 -4.36 -6.58
CA ASN A 157 3.47 -5.43 -5.63
C ASN A 157 3.79 -4.91 -4.23
N SER A 158 4.22 -3.65 -4.14
CA SER A 158 4.45 -2.94 -2.90
C SER A 158 4.03 -1.49 -3.13
N VAL A 159 3.19 -0.96 -2.25
CA VAL A 159 2.74 0.43 -2.27
C VAL A 159 2.89 1.05 -0.89
N SER A 160 3.19 2.33 -0.82
CA SER A 160 3.27 3.10 0.43
C SER A 160 3.09 4.59 0.16
N SER A 161 2.67 5.36 1.16
CA SER A 161 3.02 6.79 1.20
C SER A 161 4.54 6.94 1.13
N ALA A 162 4.99 7.97 0.43
CA ALA A 162 6.38 8.42 0.40
C ALA A 162 6.61 9.56 1.43
N GLY A 163 5.55 10.13 2.00
CA GLY A 163 5.60 11.42 2.71
C GLY A 163 5.63 12.57 1.71
N ASP A 164 5.89 13.80 2.16
CA ASP A 164 6.10 14.96 1.29
C ASP A 164 7.58 15.01 0.88
N VAL A 165 7.92 14.40 -0.26
CA VAL A 165 9.31 14.26 -0.72
C VAL A 165 9.78 15.48 -1.52
N ASN A 166 8.85 16.30 -2.02
CA ASN A 166 9.15 17.48 -2.83
C ASN A 166 8.96 18.81 -2.06
N GLY A 167 8.38 18.77 -0.85
CA GLY A 167 8.16 19.88 0.07
C GLY A 167 7.03 20.82 -0.36
N ASP A 168 6.05 20.34 -1.13
CA ASP A 168 4.94 21.14 -1.61
C ASP A 168 3.73 21.16 -0.66
N GLY A 169 3.79 20.40 0.43
CA GLY A 169 2.78 20.30 1.47
C GLY A 169 1.72 19.22 1.22
N TYR A 170 1.83 18.45 0.15
CA TYR A 170 0.98 17.30 -0.13
C TYR A 170 1.74 16.00 0.17
N SER A 171 1.03 14.95 0.55
CA SER A 171 1.66 13.64 0.64
C SER A 171 1.89 13.06 -0.75
N ASP A 172 3.04 12.42 -0.93
CA ASP A 172 3.38 11.69 -2.15
C ASP A 172 3.24 10.18 -1.92
N VAL A 173 3.24 9.40 -3.01
CA VAL A 173 3.20 7.93 -2.94
C VAL A 173 4.35 7.30 -3.70
N ILE A 174 4.75 6.11 -3.25
CA ILE A 174 5.73 5.27 -3.93
C ILE A 174 5.13 3.89 -4.28
N VAL A 175 5.37 3.46 -5.52
CA VAL A 175 4.91 2.18 -6.05
C VAL A 175 6.11 1.37 -6.55
N GLY A 176 6.22 0.14 -6.06
CA GLY A 176 7.23 -0.82 -6.50
C GLY A 176 6.75 -1.64 -7.70
N ASP A 177 7.70 -1.97 -8.56
CA ASP A 177 7.60 -2.99 -9.60
C ASP A 177 8.86 -3.86 -9.57
N GLY A 178 8.82 -4.89 -8.73
CA GLY A 178 9.96 -5.78 -8.53
C GLY A 178 10.35 -6.61 -9.77
N ARG A 179 9.53 -6.68 -10.82
CA ARG A 179 9.78 -7.57 -11.97
C ARG A 179 10.04 -6.87 -13.28
N TYR A 180 9.97 -5.53 -13.32
CA TYR A 180 10.33 -4.72 -14.48
C TYR A 180 11.64 -5.20 -15.14
N PHE A 181 11.52 -5.87 -16.30
CA PHE A 181 12.61 -6.52 -17.04
C PHE A 181 13.68 -7.19 -16.14
N THR A 182 13.26 -7.80 -15.03
CA THR A 182 14.10 -8.41 -13.96
C THR A 182 15.01 -7.45 -13.17
N SER A 183 15.27 -6.23 -13.62
CA SER A 183 16.01 -5.23 -12.84
C SER A 183 15.15 -4.67 -11.71
N GLY A 184 13.85 -4.52 -11.96
CA GLY A 184 12.90 -3.89 -11.07
C GLY A 184 12.96 -2.36 -11.11
N ARG A 185 11.88 -1.71 -10.70
CA ARG A 185 11.68 -0.26 -10.64
C ARG A 185 10.90 0.16 -9.40
N ALA A 186 11.07 1.42 -9.01
CA ALA A 186 10.18 2.11 -8.10
C ALA A 186 9.83 3.48 -8.67
N TYR A 187 8.59 3.88 -8.46
CA TYR A 187 7.99 5.08 -9.04
C TYR A 187 7.44 5.95 -7.92
N ILE A 188 7.76 7.23 -7.92
CA ILE A 188 7.13 8.23 -7.04
C ILE A 188 6.16 9.04 -7.87
N TYR A 189 4.98 9.27 -7.30
CA TYR A 189 3.94 10.14 -7.83
C TYR A 189 3.69 11.23 -6.80
N PHE A 190 3.83 12.48 -7.22
CA PHE A 190 3.60 13.61 -6.34
C PHE A 190 2.11 13.83 -6.10
N GLY A 191 1.79 14.18 -4.87
CA GLY A 191 0.48 14.69 -4.50
C GLY A 191 0.20 16.06 -5.14
N GLY A 192 -0.96 16.60 -4.82
CA GLY A 192 -1.39 17.92 -5.23
C GLY A 192 -2.86 17.96 -5.61
N VAL A 193 -3.40 19.18 -5.71
CA VAL A 193 -4.79 19.47 -6.14
C VAL A 193 -5.14 18.80 -7.48
N SER A 194 -4.15 18.49 -8.29
CA SER A 194 -4.32 17.79 -9.57
C SER A 194 -3.33 16.64 -9.71
N MET A 195 -3.19 15.84 -8.64
CA MET A 195 -2.49 14.56 -8.70
C MET A 195 -2.99 13.77 -9.91
N ASN A 196 -2.05 13.21 -10.66
CA ASN A 196 -2.33 12.44 -11.85
C ASN A 196 -1.57 11.11 -11.80
N ASN A 197 -1.65 10.33 -12.88
CA ASN A 197 -1.09 8.98 -12.95
C ASN A 197 0.24 8.90 -13.71
N ILE A 198 0.96 10.03 -13.85
CA ILE A 198 2.29 10.10 -14.47
C ILE A 198 3.32 10.14 -13.35
N ALA A 199 4.30 9.25 -13.38
CA ALA A 199 5.35 9.22 -12.37
C ALA A 199 6.27 10.44 -12.50
N ASP A 200 6.54 11.10 -11.38
CA ASP A 200 7.44 12.26 -11.31
C ASP A 200 8.89 11.81 -11.15
N VAL A 201 9.12 10.73 -10.41
CA VAL A 201 10.45 10.12 -10.24
C VAL A 201 10.39 8.63 -10.57
N THR A 202 11.34 8.17 -11.39
CA THR A 202 11.51 6.74 -11.69
C THR A 202 12.92 6.29 -11.32
N MET A 203 13.00 5.29 -10.45
CA MET A 203 14.25 4.66 -10.02
C MET A 203 14.33 3.25 -10.60
N THR A 204 15.47 2.87 -11.17
CA THR A 204 15.68 1.54 -11.79
C THR A 204 16.81 0.80 -11.09
N GLY A 205 16.60 -0.50 -10.85
CA GLY A 205 17.63 -1.37 -10.29
C GLY A 205 18.89 -1.43 -11.16
N GLU A 206 20.06 -1.49 -10.52
CA GLU A 206 21.36 -1.37 -11.20
C GLU A 206 21.70 -2.54 -12.14
N THR A 207 21.15 -3.73 -11.86
CA THR A 207 21.50 -4.97 -12.56
C THR A 207 20.27 -5.82 -12.86
N THR A 208 20.38 -6.71 -13.83
CA THR A 208 19.42 -7.79 -14.08
C THR A 208 19.23 -8.66 -12.82
N ASN A 209 18.02 -9.17 -12.60
CA ASN A 209 17.63 -9.97 -11.42
C ASN A 209 17.84 -9.28 -10.06
N ASN A 210 17.85 -7.94 -10.02
CA ASN A 210 17.98 -7.20 -8.76
C ASN A 210 16.66 -7.17 -7.96
N TYR A 211 15.52 -7.20 -8.64
CA TYR A 211 14.18 -7.07 -8.05
C TYR A 211 14.03 -5.79 -7.21
N PHE A 212 14.63 -4.70 -7.69
CA PHE A 212 14.46 -3.37 -7.10
C PHE A 212 12.98 -2.98 -7.11
N GLY A 213 12.46 -2.44 -6.01
CA GLY A 213 11.02 -2.18 -5.86
C GLY A 213 10.23 -3.39 -5.35
N SER A 214 10.91 -4.49 -4.98
CA SER A 214 10.27 -5.61 -4.27
C SER A 214 9.60 -5.20 -2.96
N SER A 215 10.14 -4.16 -2.30
CA SER A 215 9.51 -3.45 -1.19
C SER A 215 9.81 -1.95 -1.31
N VAL A 216 8.84 -1.12 -0.93
CA VAL A 216 8.97 0.35 -0.89
C VAL A 216 8.31 0.87 0.38
N SER A 217 8.85 1.96 0.94
CA SER A 217 8.27 2.66 2.09
C SER A 217 8.79 4.10 2.13
N SER A 218 8.05 4.99 2.79
CA SER A 218 8.67 6.20 3.33
C SER A 218 9.72 5.80 4.36
N ALA A 219 10.83 6.53 4.39
CA ALA A 219 11.85 6.47 5.42
C ALA A 219 11.67 7.59 6.48
N GLY A 220 10.75 8.54 6.24
CA GLY A 220 10.71 9.82 6.94
C GLY A 220 11.89 10.71 6.54
N ASP A 221 12.05 11.85 7.21
CA ASP A 221 13.23 12.70 7.06
C ASP A 221 14.41 12.08 7.86
N VAL A 222 15.23 11.26 7.20
CA VAL A 222 16.34 10.56 7.89
C VAL A 222 17.62 11.38 7.92
N ASN A 223 17.71 12.45 7.12
CA ASN A 223 18.89 13.29 7.01
C ASN A 223 18.74 14.67 7.72
N GLY A 224 17.52 15.03 8.14
CA GLY A 224 17.16 16.25 8.85
C GLY A 224 17.03 17.49 7.96
N ASP A 225 16.75 17.35 6.66
CA ASP A 225 16.65 18.46 5.70
C ASP A 225 15.23 19.03 5.56
N GLY A 226 14.24 18.41 6.19
CA GLY A 226 12.84 18.83 6.17
C GLY A 226 12.01 18.22 5.04
N TYR A 227 12.59 17.35 4.22
CA TYR A 227 11.87 16.59 3.19
C TYR A 227 11.75 15.13 3.61
N SER A 228 10.67 14.46 3.17
CA SER A 228 10.56 13.02 3.39
C SER A 228 11.51 12.27 2.46
N ASP A 229 12.19 11.26 2.99
CA ASP A 229 13.02 10.34 2.23
C ASP A 229 12.25 9.03 1.95
N VAL A 230 12.69 8.27 0.96
CA VAL A 230 12.12 6.95 0.65
C VAL A 230 13.17 5.85 0.73
N ILE A 231 12.71 4.64 1.04
CA ILE A 231 13.54 3.44 1.04
C ILE A 231 12.98 2.40 0.07
N VAL A 232 13.88 1.82 -0.74
CA VAL A 232 13.54 0.81 -1.75
C VAL A 232 14.37 -0.46 -1.53
N GLY A 233 13.69 -1.60 -1.43
CA GLY A 233 14.29 -2.92 -1.31
C GLY A 233 14.50 -3.60 -2.66
N ALA A 234 15.66 -4.23 -2.79
CA ALA A 234 16.04 -5.11 -3.88
C ALA A 234 16.37 -6.50 -3.31
N SER A 235 15.41 -7.44 -3.39
CA SER A 235 15.54 -8.73 -2.71
C SER A 235 16.52 -9.70 -3.36
N ALA A 236 16.90 -9.49 -4.64
CA ALA A 236 17.72 -10.37 -5.48
C ALA A 236 17.22 -11.84 -5.54
N ALA A 237 16.70 -12.30 -6.68
CA ALA A 237 16.04 -13.61 -6.73
C ALA A 237 16.86 -14.81 -7.25
N LEU A 238 18.19 -14.73 -7.47
CA LEU A 238 18.96 -15.91 -7.97
C LEU A 238 20.40 -16.11 -7.38
N ILE A 239 20.50 -17.02 -6.40
CA ILE A 239 21.33 -18.25 -6.25
C ILE A 239 22.85 -18.32 -6.53
N THR A 240 23.62 -17.24 -6.52
CA THR A 240 25.10 -17.39 -6.34
C THR A 240 25.76 -16.43 -5.35
N SER A 241 25.08 -15.37 -4.93
CA SER A 241 25.57 -14.43 -3.91
C SER A 241 24.42 -13.63 -3.28
N ASP A 242 23.49 -14.31 -2.58
CA ASP A 242 22.26 -13.74 -1.99
C ASP A 242 22.51 -12.53 -1.06
N THR A 243 22.75 -11.35 -1.64
CA THR A 243 22.81 -10.07 -0.92
C THR A 243 21.75 -9.16 -1.50
N GLY A 244 20.59 -9.15 -0.84
CA GLY A 244 19.61 -8.10 -1.04
C GLY A 244 20.20 -6.75 -0.64
N ARG A 245 19.65 -5.68 -1.21
CA ARG A 245 20.05 -4.29 -0.91
C ARG A 245 18.84 -3.46 -0.52
N ALA A 246 19.08 -2.48 0.33
CA ALA A 246 18.13 -1.41 0.60
C ALA A 246 18.77 -0.09 0.18
N TYR A 247 18.01 0.74 -0.49
CA TYR A 247 18.44 2.02 -1.04
C TYR A 247 17.61 3.13 -0.40
N ILE A 248 18.28 4.13 0.17
CA ILE A 248 17.61 5.35 0.65
C ILE A 248 17.83 6.42 -0.42
N TYR A 249 16.74 7.08 -0.81
CA TYR A 249 16.75 8.24 -1.71
C TYR A 249 16.26 9.44 -0.93
N PHE A 250 17.07 10.49 -0.92
CA PHE A 250 16.73 11.71 -0.20
C PHE A 250 15.71 12.56 -0.97
N GLY A 251 14.77 13.16 -0.26
CA GLY A 251 13.84 14.15 -0.78
C GLY A 251 14.52 15.48 -1.11
N GLY A 252 13.77 16.43 -1.66
CA GLY A 252 14.24 17.80 -1.88
C GLY A 252 15.26 18.01 -3.02
N HIS A 253 15.38 17.05 -3.96
CA HIS A 253 16.35 17.08 -5.06
C HIS A 253 15.74 16.84 -6.45
#